data_AF-A0A7C9DZQ9-F1
#
_entry.id   AF-A0A7C9DZQ9-F1
#
_cell.length_a   1.000
_cell.length_b   1.000
_cell.length_c   1.000
_cell.angle_alpha   90.00
_cell.angle_beta   90.00
_cell.angle_gamma   90.00
#
_symmetry.space_group_name_H-M   'P 1'
#
loop_
_entity.id
_entity.type
_entity.pdbx_description
1 polymer ?
#
loop_
_entity_poly.entity_id
_entity_poly.type
_entity_poly.pdbx_seq_one_letter_code
_entity_poly.pdbx_strand_id
1 'polypeptide(L)'
;LSVRYGSKSSRQTSIIEKVGIFLYTVATGVSNRVLMERFQRSGDTISRVFHEVLNAITNRESVCLAHDIIRPRDPGFKDIPSRIVNDERYMPYFKDCIGCIDGTHVAACIHEVDQLAYRGRKGIPT
;
A
#
# COMPACT_ATOMS: atom_id res chain seq x y z
N LEU A 1 4.61 1.39 -14.47
CA LEU A 1 5.80 0.80 -13.79
C LEU A 1 7.11 1.28 -14.38
N SER A 2 7.36 1.12 -15.69
CA SER A 2 8.67 1.48 -16.27
C SER A 2 8.98 2.96 -16.43
N VAL A 3 8.05 3.77 -16.93
CA VAL A 3 8.35 5.17 -17.25
C VAL A 3 8.11 6.10 -16.04
N ARG A 4 7.12 5.78 -15.20
CA ARG A 4 6.73 6.62 -14.05
C ARG A 4 7.26 6.16 -12.69
N TYR A 5 7.54 4.88 -12.50
CA TYR A 5 7.85 4.30 -11.17
C TYR A 5 9.20 3.58 -11.12
N GLY A 6 10.08 3.85 -12.09
CA GLY A 6 11.48 3.39 -12.06
C GLY A 6 11.76 1.94 -12.46
N SER A 7 10.75 1.09 -12.71
CA SER A 7 10.99 -0.33 -13.07
C SER A 7 11.54 -0.49 -14.50
N LYS A 8 12.85 -0.49 -14.67
CA LYS A 8 13.46 -0.70 -16.00
C LYS A 8 13.37 -2.15 -16.45
N SER A 9 13.12 -2.39 -17.74
CA SER A 9 13.33 -3.72 -18.34
C SER A 9 14.82 -4.04 -18.29
N SER A 10 15.18 -5.29 -18.00
CA SER A 10 16.54 -5.76 -18.21
C SER A 10 16.62 -6.48 -19.56
N ARG A 11 17.84 -6.71 -20.05
CA ARG A 11 18.08 -7.50 -21.27
C ARG A 11 17.59 -8.95 -21.14
N GLN A 12 17.40 -9.41 -19.90
CA GLN A 12 17.05 -10.79 -19.59
C GLN A 12 15.61 -10.94 -19.07
N THR A 13 14.99 -9.92 -18.48
CA THR A 13 13.67 -10.02 -17.84
C THR A 13 12.81 -8.82 -18.22
N SER A 14 11.67 -9.11 -18.85
CA SER A 14 10.70 -8.10 -19.26
C SER A 14 9.94 -7.53 -18.06
N ILE A 15 9.38 -6.32 -18.19
CA ILE A 15 8.56 -5.72 -17.11
C ILE A 15 7.34 -6.60 -16.78
N ILE A 16 6.73 -7.23 -17.79
CA ILE A 16 5.56 -8.10 -17.60
C ILE A 16 5.94 -9.31 -16.75
N GLU A 17 7.07 -9.94 -17.07
CA GLU A 17 7.60 -11.06 -16.29
C GLU A 17 7.94 -10.64 -14.85
N LYS A 18 8.53 -9.45 -14.66
CA LYS A 18 8.80 -8.91 -13.33
C LYS A 18 7.53 -8.80 -12.48
N VAL A 19 6.49 -8.20 -13.06
CA VAL A 19 5.17 -8.07 -12.41
C VAL A 19 4.54 -9.43 -12.16
N GLY A 20 4.64 -10.36 -13.12
CA GLY A 20 4.12 -11.72 -12.99
C GLY A 20 4.75 -12.48 -11.83
N ILE A 21 6.08 -12.40 -11.68
CA ILE A 21 6.81 -12.99 -10.54
C ILE A 21 6.31 -12.39 -9.22
N PHE A 22 6.25 -11.06 -9.13
CA PHE A 22 5.80 -10.39 -7.91
C PHE A 22 4.37 -10.78 -7.54
N LEU A 23 3.41 -10.68 -8.48
CA LEU A 23 2.00 -11.02 -8.26
C LEU A 23 1.83 -12.48 -7.85
N TYR A 24 2.52 -13.40 -8.51
CA TYR A 24 2.45 -14.81 -8.14
C TYR A 24 2.98 -15.06 -6.72
N THR A 25 4.08 -14.38 -6.35
CA THR A 25 4.67 -14.48 -5.01
C THR A 25 3.70 -14.02 -3.94
N VAL A 26 3.09 -12.84 -4.07
CA VAL A 26 2.16 -12.30 -3.06
C VAL A 26 0.82 -13.02 -3.04
N ALA A 27 0.34 -13.52 -4.19
CA ALA A 27 -0.94 -14.22 -4.27
C ALA A 27 -0.88 -15.64 -3.68
N THR A 28 0.28 -16.28 -3.71
CA THR A 28 0.41 -17.71 -3.33
C THR A 28 1.31 -17.95 -2.12
N GLY A 29 2.18 -16.99 -1.75
CA GLY A 29 3.10 -17.15 -0.62
C GLY A 29 4.14 -18.27 -0.79
N VAL A 30 4.41 -18.70 -2.03
CA VAL A 30 5.35 -19.81 -2.28
C VAL A 30 6.81 -19.41 -2.07
N SER A 31 7.67 -20.41 -1.86
CA SER A 31 9.10 -20.20 -1.70
C SER A 31 9.80 -19.75 -3.00
N ASN A 32 10.95 -19.09 -2.85
CA ASN A 32 11.80 -18.69 -3.97
C ASN A 32 12.14 -19.87 -4.90
N ARG A 33 12.38 -21.07 -4.34
CA ARG A 33 12.66 -22.29 -5.12
C ARG A 33 11.51 -22.65 -6.08
N VAL A 34 10.26 -22.49 -5.66
CA VAL A 34 9.09 -22.77 -6.53
C VAL A 34 9.00 -21.73 -7.64
N LEU A 35 9.32 -20.48 -7.35
CA LEU A 35 9.35 -19.40 -8.34
C LEU A 35 10.46 -19.61 -9.38
N MET A 36 11.64 -20.05 -8.93
CA MET A 36 12.75 -20.41 -9.81
C MET A 36 12.32 -21.46 -10.84
N GLU A 37 11.66 -22.52 -10.39
CA GLU A 37 11.15 -23.59 -11.25
C GLU A 37 10.04 -23.10 -12.19
N ARG A 38 9.10 -22.28 -11.69
CA ARG A 38 7.98 -21.82 -12.51
C ARG A 38 8.39 -20.83 -13.59
N PHE A 39 9.27 -19.90 -13.27
CA PHE A 39 9.70 -18.84 -14.18
C PHE A 39 11.02 -19.16 -14.88
N GLN A 40 11.66 -20.29 -14.56
CA GLN A 40 12.94 -20.72 -15.11
C GLN A 40 14.03 -19.65 -14.95
N ARG A 41 14.10 -19.08 -13.74
CA ARG A 41 15.05 -18.01 -13.36
C ARG A 41 15.88 -18.43 -12.17
N SER A 42 17.07 -17.84 -12.03
CA SER A 42 17.87 -17.99 -10.82
C SER A 42 17.15 -17.36 -9.62
N GLY A 43 17.34 -17.91 -8.42
CA GLY A 43 16.70 -17.40 -7.20
C GLY A 43 17.13 -15.97 -6.85
N ASP A 44 18.33 -15.61 -7.25
CA ASP A 44 18.88 -14.26 -7.20
C ASP A 44 18.10 -13.29 -8.11
N THR A 45 17.74 -13.72 -9.33
CA THR A 45 16.85 -12.95 -10.21
C THR A 45 15.46 -12.80 -9.62
N ILE A 46 14.86 -13.89 -9.11
CA ILE A 46 13.55 -13.83 -8.45
C ILE A 46 13.57 -12.81 -7.30
N SER A 47 14.58 -12.88 -6.44
CA SER A 47 14.73 -11.98 -5.29
C SER A 47 14.85 -10.52 -5.73
N ARG A 48 15.75 -10.21 -6.67
CA ARG A 48 15.90 -8.84 -7.19
C ARG A 48 14.60 -8.31 -7.80
N VAL A 49 13.96 -9.11 -8.64
CA VAL A 49 12.71 -8.74 -9.31
C VAL A 49 11.61 -8.44 -8.29
N PHE A 50 11.48 -9.28 -7.26
CA PHE A 50 10.51 -9.05 -6.19
C PHE A 50 10.72 -7.69 -5.52
N HIS A 51 11.95 -7.38 -5.10
CA HIS A 51 12.28 -6.12 -4.44
C HIS A 51 12.16 -4.91 -5.38
N GLU A 52 12.52 -5.06 -6.65
CA GLU A 52 12.36 -3.99 -7.65
C GLU A 52 10.89 -3.61 -7.85
N VAL A 53 10.00 -4.60 -7.96
CA VAL A 53 8.56 -4.33 -8.11
C VAL A 53 7.97 -3.80 -6.81
N LEU A 54 8.37 -4.35 -5.66
CA LEU A 54 7.96 -3.86 -4.34
C LEU A 54 8.31 -2.37 -4.19
N ASN A 55 9.57 -2.01 -4.46
CA ASN A 55 10.01 -0.61 -4.40
C ASN A 55 9.24 0.28 -5.36
N ALA A 56 8.94 -0.16 -6.59
CA ALA A 56 8.12 0.63 -7.51
C ALA A 56 6.69 0.88 -7.00
N ILE A 57 6.16 -0.02 -6.15
CA ILE A 57 4.83 0.09 -5.55
C ILE A 57 4.85 0.95 -4.28
N THR A 58 5.85 0.77 -3.39
CA THR A 58 5.81 1.28 -2.01
C THR A 58 6.86 2.35 -1.69
N ASN A 59 7.74 2.72 -2.62
CA ASN A 59 8.79 3.71 -2.33
C ASN A 59 8.16 5.03 -1.84
N ARG A 60 8.73 5.60 -0.78
CA ARG A 60 8.27 6.84 -0.15
C ARG A 60 9.06 8.08 -0.62
N GLU A 61 10.21 7.89 -1.24
CA GLU A 61 11.08 8.98 -1.71
C GLU A 61 10.66 9.55 -3.08
N SER A 62 9.87 8.80 -3.86
CA SER A 62 9.33 9.24 -5.15
C SER A 62 7.85 8.89 -5.27
N VAL A 63 7.13 9.52 -6.20
CA VAL A 63 5.72 9.19 -6.51
C VAL A 63 5.66 7.70 -6.86
N CYS A 64 5.05 6.90 -5.99
CA CYS A 64 4.91 5.46 -6.17
C CYS A 64 3.51 5.08 -6.64
N LEU A 65 3.38 3.88 -7.19
CA LEU A 65 2.10 3.40 -7.71
C LEU A 65 1.00 3.43 -6.65
N ALA A 66 1.32 3.07 -5.41
CA ALA A 66 0.37 3.10 -4.31
C ALA A 66 -0.15 4.52 -4.03
N HIS A 67 0.69 5.54 -4.08
CA HIS A 67 0.27 6.93 -3.86
C HIS A 67 -0.67 7.44 -4.98
N ASP A 68 -0.44 7.01 -6.22
CA ASP A 68 -1.29 7.42 -7.35
C ASP A 68 -2.64 6.71 -7.36
N ILE A 69 -2.70 5.46 -6.90
CA ILE A 69 -3.93 4.64 -6.89
C ILE A 69 -4.72 4.82 -5.59
N ILE A 70 -4.04 4.73 -4.44
CA ILE A 70 -4.64 4.79 -3.10
C ILE A 70 -4.61 6.24 -2.63
N ARG A 71 -5.47 7.06 -3.24
CA ARG A 71 -5.67 8.46 -2.84
C ARG A 71 -7.15 8.77 -2.69
N PRO A 72 -7.51 9.72 -1.80
CA PRO A 72 -8.87 10.23 -1.72
C PRO A 72 -9.35 10.75 -3.08
N ARG A 73 -10.66 10.59 -3.34
CA ARG A 73 -11.28 11.18 -4.55
C ARG A 73 -11.13 12.70 -4.57
N ASP A 74 -11.19 13.32 -3.39
CA ASP A 74 -10.90 14.73 -3.19
C ASP A 74 -9.57 14.87 -2.41
N PRO A 75 -8.45 15.15 -3.10
CA PRO A 75 -7.16 15.37 -2.45
C PRO A 75 -7.11 16.63 -1.58
N GLY A 76 -8.02 17.57 -1.82
CA GLY A 76 -8.09 18.82 -1.07
C GLY A 76 -8.99 18.74 0.16
N PHE A 77 -9.71 17.63 0.34
CA PHE A 77 -10.68 17.40 1.41
C PHE A 77 -11.60 18.61 1.66
N LYS A 78 -12.06 19.23 0.58
CA LYS A 78 -12.86 20.45 0.60
C LYS A 78 -14.33 20.16 0.89
N ASP A 79 -14.80 18.97 0.52
CA ASP A 79 -16.20 18.60 0.63
C ASP A 79 -16.46 17.72 1.86
N ILE A 80 -17.45 18.11 2.67
CA ILE A 80 -17.95 17.29 3.78
C ILE A 80 -19.00 16.31 3.23
N PRO A 81 -18.93 15.00 3.55
CA PRO A 81 -19.94 14.03 3.12
C PRO A 81 -21.37 14.44 3.51
N SER A 82 -22.33 14.28 2.59
CA SER A 82 -23.74 14.67 2.81
C SER A 82 -24.38 14.02 4.03
N ARG A 83 -23.93 12.81 4.41
CA ARG A 83 -24.36 12.12 5.63
C ARG A 83 -23.99 12.85 6.93
N ILE A 84 -22.91 13.63 6.91
CA ILE A 84 -22.47 14.45 8.04
C ILE A 84 -23.13 15.82 7.95
N VAL A 85 -23.14 16.44 6.76
CA VAL A 85 -23.74 17.77 6.55
C VAL A 85 -25.21 17.83 6.95
N ASN A 86 -25.96 16.77 6.65
CA ASN A 86 -27.41 16.71 6.89
C ASN A 86 -27.76 16.14 8.28
N ASP A 87 -26.78 15.81 9.12
CA ASP A 87 -27.01 15.25 10.45
C ASP A 87 -26.59 16.26 11.53
N GLU A 88 -27.58 16.89 12.17
CA GLU A 88 -27.37 17.88 13.23
C GLU A 88 -26.60 17.32 14.44
N ARG A 89 -26.63 16.00 14.65
CA ARG A 89 -25.88 15.35 15.75
C ARG A 89 -24.39 15.27 15.43
N TYR A 90 -24.03 15.01 14.17
CA TYR A 90 -22.64 14.80 13.77
C TYR A 90 -21.96 16.06 13.23
N MET A 91 -22.71 16.95 12.57
CA MET A 91 -22.17 18.16 11.95
C MET A 91 -21.32 19.03 12.89
N PRO A 92 -21.68 19.28 14.17
CA PRO A 92 -20.86 20.10 15.07
C PRO A 92 -19.48 19.49 15.38
N TYR A 93 -19.35 18.16 15.31
CA TYR A 93 -18.14 17.43 15.72
C TYR A 93 -17.27 16.98 14.54
N PHE A 94 -17.89 16.72 13.39
CA PHE A 94 -17.22 16.17 12.21
C PHE A 94 -17.16 17.16 11.04
N LYS A 95 -17.40 18.45 11.28
CA LYS A 95 -17.13 19.50 10.31
C LYS A 95 -15.65 19.44 9.91
N ASP A 96 -15.38 19.48 8.61
CA ASP A 96 -14.02 19.38 8.02
C ASP A 96 -13.32 18.02 8.27
N CYS A 97 -14.06 16.99 8.72
CA CYS A 97 -13.50 15.66 8.90
C CYS A 97 -13.23 15.01 7.53
N ILE A 98 -11.96 14.62 7.35
CA ILE A 98 -11.46 13.88 6.18
C ILE A 98 -12.06 12.46 6.08
N GLY A 99 -12.72 11.99 7.14
CA GLY A 99 -13.31 10.66 7.25
C GLY A 99 -12.29 9.58 7.60
N CYS A 100 -12.79 8.43 8.02
CA CYS A 100 -12.01 7.20 8.13
C CYS A 100 -12.05 6.55 6.73
N ILE A 101 -10.89 6.36 6.09
CA ILE A 101 -10.78 5.83 4.70
C ILE A 101 -11.46 4.46 4.58
N ASP A 102 -11.47 3.71 5.66
CA ASP A 102 -12.24 2.47 5.86
C ASP A 102 -12.31 2.26 7.38
N GLY A 103 -13.34 1.61 7.92
CA GLY A 103 -13.40 1.26 9.36
C GLY A 103 -12.33 0.25 9.81
N THR A 104 -11.28 0.11 9.01
CA THR A 104 -10.16 -0.81 9.16
C THR A 104 -9.20 -0.24 10.19
N HIS A 105 -9.28 -0.78 11.40
CA HIS A 105 -8.25 -0.60 12.43
C HIS A 105 -6.97 -1.28 11.97
N VAL A 106 -5.98 -0.49 11.53
CA VAL A 106 -4.63 -0.96 11.21
C VAL A 106 -3.80 -0.86 12.49
N ALA A 107 -3.03 -1.88 12.84
CA ALA A 107 -2.16 -1.81 14.01
C ALA A 107 -1.11 -0.69 13.83
N ALA A 108 -1.06 0.24 14.79
CA ALA A 108 -0.08 1.32 14.78
C ALA A 108 1.27 0.79 15.29
N CYS A 109 2.30 0.82 14.44
CA CYS A 109 3.69 0.59 14.85
C CYS A 109 4.27 1.89 15.41
N ILE A 110 4.14 2.11 16.71
CA ILE A 110 4.62 3.28 17.44
C ILE A 110 5.37 2.87 18.71
N HIS A 111 6.21 3.78 19.22
CA HIS A 111 7.03 3.55 20.41
C HIS A 111 6.15 3.32 21.65
N GLU A 112 6.54 2.42 22.55
CA GLU A 112 5.72 2.00 23.70
C GLU A 112 5.22 3.17 24.57
N VAL A 113 6.04 4.21 24.71
CA VAL A 113 5.69 5.43 25.47
C VAL A 113 4.50 6.18 24.88
N ASP A 114 4.29 6.08 23.56
CA ASP A 114 3.22 6.79 22.85
C ASP A 114 1.99 5.90 22.63
N GLN A 115 2.11 4.57 22.82
CA GLN A 115 1.05 3.59 22.52
C GLN A 115 -0.26 3.83 23.27
N LEU A 116 -0.19 4.45 24.46
CA LEU A 116 -1.36 4.66 25.30
C LEU A 116 -2.42 5.55 24.64
N ALA A 117 -1.98 6.57 23.89
CA ALA A 117 -2.86 7.53 23.23
C ALA A 117 -3.57 6.95 21.98
N TYR A 118 -3.02 5.88 21.41
CA TYR A 118 -3.53 5.23 20.19
C TYR A 118 -4.24 3.91 20.50
N ARG A 119 -4.49 3.62 21.79
CA ARG A 119 -5.08 2.36 22.20
C ARG A 119 -6.58 2.33 21.87
N GLY A 120 -6.94 1.53 20.87
CA GLY A 120 -8.34 1.34 20.50
C GLY A 120 -9.11 0.49 21.52
N ARG A 121 -10.41 0.30 21.27
CA ARG A 121 -11.32 -0.53 22.11
C ARG A 121 -10.80 -1.95 22.36
N LYS A 122 -10.03 -2.52 21.44
CA LYS A 122 -9.45 -3.88 21.57
C LYS A 122 -8.15 -3.93 22.37
N GLY A 123 -7.69 -2.81 22.93
CA GLY A 123 -6.49 -2.75 23.74
C GLY A 123 -5.19 -2.81 22.94
N ILE A 124 -5.28 -2.82 21.61
CA ILE A 124 -4.15 -2.78 20.67
C ILE A 124 -4.04 -1.34 20.15
N PRO A 125 -2.83 -0.77 20.04
CA PRO A 125 -2.61 0.49 19.34
C PRO A 125 -3.08 0.40 17.88
N THR A 126 -4.02 1.25 17.48
CA THR A 126 -4.61 1.28 16.14
C THR A 126 -4.79 2.71 15.66
#